data_AF-A0A1Y5G3G6-F1
#
_entry.id   AF-A0A1Y5G3G6-F1
#
_cell.length_a   1.000
_cell.length_b   1.000
_cell.length_c   1.000
_cell.angle_alpha   90.00
_cell.angle_beta   90.00
_cell.angle_gamma   90.00
#
_symmetry.space_group_name_H-M   'P 1'
#
loop_
_entity.id
_entity.type
_entity.pdbx_description
1 polymer ?
#
loop_
_entity_poly.entity_id
_entity_poly.type
_entity_poly.pdbx_seq_one_letter_code
_entity_poly.pdbx_strand_id
1 'polypeptide(L)' 'MSQEISLLHFDQLSKEQLYDMLQLRADVFVIEQASLYRDIDSQDMKAWHILCYNKQNQIIGVVRILKDIKDSSC' A
#
# COMPACT_ATOMS: atom_id res chain seq x y z
N MET A 1 4.87 -12.36 -19.58
CA MET A 1 5.30 -11.75 -18.31
C MET A 1 4.05 -11.29 -17.58
N SER A 2 3.45 -12.14 -16.75
CA SER A 2 2.21 -11.82 -16.04
C SER A 2 2.54 -11.50 -14.58
N GLN A 3 2.39 -10.23 -14.22
CA GLN A 3 2.29 -9.80 -12.83
C GLN A 3 0.81 -9.82 -12.44
N GLU A 4 0.53 -10.11 -11.17
CA GLU A 4 -0.83 -10.05 -10.64
C GLU A 4 -1.03 -8.72 -9.91
N ILE A 5 -2.17 -8.07 -10.14
CA ILE A 5 -2.51 -6.79 -9.52
C ILE A 5 -3.84 -6.98 -8.79
N SER A 6 -3.86 -6.63 -7.51
CA SER A 6 -5.07 -6.65 -6.69
C SER A 6 -5.39 -5.27 -6.13
N LEU A 7 -6.67 -4.90 -6.12
CA LEU A 7 -7.17 -3.69 -5.45
C LEU A 7 -7.93 -4.10 -4.19
N LEU A 8 -7.46 -3.67 -3.03
CA LEU A 8 -8.00 -4.05 -1.72
C LEU A 8 -8.22 -2.80 -0.85
N HIS A 9 -9.40 -2.66 -0.26
CA HIS A 9 -9.60 -1.74 0.86
C HIS A 9 -8.81 -2.22 2.08
N PHE A 10 -8.49 -1.33 3.00
CA PHE A 10 -7.73 -1.68 4.22
C PHE A 10 -8.31 -2.89 4.97
N ASP A 11 -9.62 -2.95 5.14
CA ASP A 11 -10.32 -4.05 5.85
C ASP A 11 -10.28 -5.39 5.11
N GLN A 12 -9.85 -5.41 3.85
CA GLN A 12 -9.71 -6.61 3.03
C GLN A 12 -8.27 -7.16 3.04
N LEU A 13 -7.32 -6.42 3.60
CA LEU A 13 -5.94 -6.87 3.73
C LEU A 13 -5.82 -7.92 4.83
N SER A 14 -5.14 -9.02 4.52
CA SER A 14 -4.60 -9.91 5.55
C SER A 14 -3.52 -9.19 6.36
N LYS A 15 -3.23 -9.69 7.55
CA LYS A 15 -2.17 -9.14 8.42
C LYS A 15 -0.80 -9.23 7.74
N GLU A 16 -0.59 -10.29 6.98
CA GLU A 16 0.62 -10.55 6.20
C GLU A 16 0.76 -9.53 5.07
N GLN A 17 -0.29 -9.32 4.26
CA GLN A 17 -0.27 -8.31 3.18
C GLN A 17 -0.05 -6.89 3.71
N LEU A 18 -0.68 -6.55 4.85
CA LEU A 18 -0.47 -5.26 5.49
C LEU A 18 0.99 -5.10 5.92
N TYR A 19 1.57 -6.11 6.55
CA TYR A 19 2.96 -6.06 7.00
C TYR A 19 3.94 -5.94 5.82
N ASP A 20 3.78 -6.79 4.80
CA ASP A 20 4.63 -6.79 3.61
C ASP A 20 4.58 -5.45 2.87
N MET A 21 3.40 -4.85 2.75
CA MET A 21 3.23 -3.53 2.14
C MET A 21 3.93 -2.43 2.94
N LEU A 22 3.73 -2.40 4.27
CA LEU A 22 4.35 -1.39 5.13
C LEU A 22 5.88 -1.53 5.13
N GLN A 23 6.38 -2.76 5.12
CA GLN A 23 7.81 -3.02 5.01
C GLN A 23 8.38 -2.50 3.70
N LEU A 24 7.74 -2.80 2.56
CA LEU A 24 8.17 -2.32 1.24
C LEU A 24 8.21 -0.77 1.18
N ARG A 25 7.23 -0.10 1.78
CA ARG A 25 7.21 1.38 1.85
C ARG A 25 8.33 1.92 2.73
N ALA A 26 8.60 1.30 3.87
CA ALA A 26 9.68 1.73 4.76
C ALA A 26 11.05 1.56 4.09
N ASP A 27 11.29 0.45 3.40
CA ASP A 27 12.54 0.17 2.69
C ASP A 27 12.82 1.26 1.64
N VAL A 28 11.81 1.70 0.89
CA VAL A 28 11.97 2.74 -0.14
C VAL A 28 11.96 4.15 0.44
N PHE A 29 10.93 4.54 1.19
CA PHE A 29 10.72 5.93 1.61
C PHE A 29 11.54 6.36 2.82
N VAL A 30 11.99 5.41 3.66
CA VAL A 30 12.78 5.71 4.86
C VAL A 30 14.24 5.34 4.66
N ILE A 31 14.51 4.09 4.28
CA ILE A 31 15.88 3.56 4.22
C ILE A 31 16.60 4.02 2.95
N GLU A 32 16.06 3.72 1.76
CA GLU A 32 16.71 4.06 0.49
C GLU A 32 16.80 5.57 0.28
N GLN A 33 15.73 6.30 0.60
CA GLN A 33 15.71 7.76 0.50
C GLN A 33 16.40 8.48 1.68
N ALA A 34 16.89 7.74 2.69
CA ALA A 34 17.51 8.27 3.92
C ALA A 34 16.70 9.41 4.57
N SER A 35 15.37 9.29 4.55
CA SER A 35 14.43 10.32 4.96
C SER A 35 13.61 9.84 6.16
N LEU A 36 13.79 10.48 7.31
CA LEU A 36 12.98 10.20 8.50
C LEU A 36 11.59 10.83 8.35
N TYR A 37 10.74 10.16 7.58
CA TYR A 37 9.36 10.56 7.33
C TYR A 37 8.36 9.68 8.10
N ARG A 38 7.23 10.25 8.51
CA ARG A 38 6.13 9.50 9.12
C ARG A 38 5.28 8.86 8.02
N ASP A 39 5.73 7.72 7.51
CA ASP A 39 4.99 6.97 6.48
C ASP A 39 3.67 6.38 7.01
N ILE A 40 3.69 5.86 8.24
CA ILE A 40 2.48 5.36 8.93
C ILE A 40 1.74 6.55 9.53
N ASP A 41 0.82 7.11 8.74
CA ASP A 41 0.10 8.36 9.03
C ASP A 41 -1.37 8.15 9.46
N SER A 42 -1.78 6.90 9.71
CA SER A 42 -3.16 6.48 9.99
C SER A 42 -4.16 6.67 8.83
N GLN A 43 -3.71 7.14 7.67
CA GLN A 43 -4.59 7.29 6.50
C GLN A 43 -4.81 5.96 5.77
N ASP A 44 -3.92 4.98 5.98
CA ASP A 44 -4.04 3.64 5.41
C ASP A 44 -5.38 2.98 5.75
N MET A 45 -5.91 3.23 6.96
CA MET A 45 -7.18 2.68 7.42
C MET A 45 -8.41 3.11 6.59
N LYS A 46 -8.29 4.19 5.81
CA LYS A 46 -9.36 4.74 4.96
C LYS A 46 -9.05 4.62 3.47
N ALA A 47 -7.96 3.95 3.13
CA ALA A 47 -7.43 3.92 1.79
C ALA A 47 -7.74 2.61 1.07
N TRP A 48 -7.77 2.72 -0.25
CA TRP A 48 -7.64 1.59 -1.15
C TRP A 48 -6.16 1.39 -1.49
N HIS A 49 -5.79 0.13 -1.68
CA HIS A 49 -4.42 -0.26 -1.93
C HIS A 49 -4.34 -1.14 -3.17
N ILE A 50 -3.55 -0.72 -4.13
CA ILE A 50 -3.16 -1.55 -5.27
C ILE A 50 -1.87 -2.27 -4.87
N LEU A 51 -1.91 -3.59 -4.87
CA LEU A 51 -0.75 -4.45 -4.63
C LEU A 51 -0.34 -5.11 -5.95
N CYS A 52 0.94 -5.05 -6.27
CA CYS A 52 1.53 -5.76 -7.40
C CYS A 52 2.36 -6.93 -6.89
N TYR A 53 2.10 -8.11 -7.43
CA TYR A 53 2.76 -9.35 -7.05
C TYR A 53 3.66 -9.88 -8.16
N ASN A 54 4.79 -10.45 -7.76
CA ASN A 54 5.61 -11.28 -8.63
C ASN A 54 5.06 -12.72 -8.72
N LYS A 55 5.72 -13.58 -9.50
CA LYS A 55 5.30 -14.99 -9.67
C LYS A 55 5.42 -15.85 -8.41
N GLN A 56 6.16 -15.37 -7.42
CA GLN A 56 6.36 -16.00 -6.12
C GLN A 56 5.38 -15.47 -5.06
N ASN A 57 4.36 -14.70 -5.49
CA ASN A 57 3.35 -14.11 -4.62
C ASN A 57 3.92 -13.11 -3.60
N GLN A 58 5.05 -12.47 -3.93
CA GLN A 58 5.66 -11.41 -3.12
C GLN A 58 5.21 -10.04 -3.63
N ILE A 59 4.90 -9.12 -2.71
CA ILE A 59 4.55 -7.74 -3.06
C ILE A 59 5.82 -7.03 -3.54
N ILE A 60 5.79 -6.56 -4.79
CA ILE A 60 6.89 -5.82 -5.42
C ILE A 60 6.51 -4.36 -5.73
N GLY A 61 5.26 -3.98 -5.44
CA GLY A 61 4.79 -2.62 -5.63
C GLY A 61 3.49 -2.37 -4.88
N VAL A 62 3.35 -1.15 -4.38
CA VAL A 62 2.15 -0.66 -3.71
C VAL A 62 1.81 0.74 -4.18
N VAL A 63 0.51 0.99 -4.41
CA VAL A 63 -0.04 2.34 -4.54
C VAL A 63 -1.20 2.49 -3.56
N ARG A 64 -1.22 3.61 -2.84
CA ARG A 64 -2.30 4.00 -1.93
C ARG A 64 -3.21 5.02 -2.60
N ILE A 65 -4.52 4.83 -2.51
CA ILE A 65 -5.55 5.70 -3.05
C ILE A 65 -6.46 6.17 -1.91
N LEU A 66 -6.50 7.48 -1.69
CA LEU A 66 -7.40 8.12 -0.72
C LEU A 66 -8.61 8.68 -1.46
N LYS A 67 -9.80 8.48 -0.90
CA LYS A 67 -11.01 9.17 -1.39
C LYS A 67 -10.90 10.66 -1.07
N ASP A 68 -11.24 11.52 -2.03
CA ASP A 68 -11.33 12.95 -1.79
C ASP A 68 -12.49 13.25 -0.82
N ILE A 69 -12.21 14.06 0.21
CA ILE A 69 -13.17 14.45 1.25
C ILE A 69 -14.18 15.45 0.69
N LYS A 70 -13.89 16.13 -0.44
CA LYS A 70 -14.77 17.12 -1.06
C LYS A 70 -15.82 16.53 -2.02
N ASP A 71 -15.77 15.24 -2.29
CA ASP A 71 -16.67 14.61 -3.25
C ASP A 71 -17.89 14.00 -2.55
N SER A 72 -18.90 14.86 -2.30
CA SER A 72 -20.19 14.52 -1.68
C SER A 72 -21.16 13.82 -2.64
N SER A 73 -20.68 13.29 -3.78
CA SER A 73 -21.52 12.88 -4.92
C SER A 73 -21.61 11.37 -5.17
N CYS A 74 -21.35 10.53 -4.16
CA CYS A 74 -21.63 9.09 -4.17
C CYS A 74 -22.38 8.67 -2.90
#